data_AF-A0A397U5V7-F1
#
_entry.id   AF-A0A397U5V7-F1
#
_cell.length_a   1.000
_cell.length_b   1.000
_cell.length_c   1.000
_cell.angle_alpha   90.00
_cell.angle_beta   90.00
_cell.angle_gamma   90.00
#
_symmetry.space_group_name_H-M   'P 1'
#
loop_
_entity.id
_entity.type
_entity.pdbx_description
1 polymer ?
#
loop_
_entity_poly.entity_id
_entity_poly.type
_entity_poly.pdbx_seq_one_letter_code
_entity_poly.pdbx_strand_id
1 'polypeptide(L)'
;ACRLGILQKTSRRPLEEERQSLAPGSVFVYDEAEAGIKRWTDGKLWSPSRIYGDFLLYQELESRLNHIKKYEDLDENIRERIQKENKKFHVSNKGTFVYSNEGLVKKTISANVEGSIQHMIIYEDKQGK
;
A
#
# COMPACT_ATOMS: atom_id res chain seq x y z
N ALA A 1 -6.11 -0.05 -23.07
CA ALA A 1 -4.66 0.04 -23.34
C ALA A 1 -3.93 -1.29 -23.13
N CYS A 2 -3.89 -1.89 -21.92
CA CYS A 2 -3.19 -3.17 -21.68
C CYS A 2 -3.68 -4.34 -22.55
N ARG A 3 -5.00 -4.52 -22.69
CA ARG A 3 -5.59 -5.53 -23.60
C ARG A 3 -5.19 -5.33 -25.06
N LEU A 4 -5.00 -4.08 -25.47
CA LEU A 4 -4.63 -3.72 -26.84
C LEU A 4 -3.11 -3.82 -27.07
N GLY A 5 -2.34 -4.29 -26.08
CA GLY A 5 -0.88 -4.34 -26.14
C GLY A 5 -0.18 -2.98 -26.06
N ILE A 6 -0.93 -1.89 -25.87
CA ILE A 6 -0.40 -0.52 -25.83
C ILE A 6 0.42 -0.28 -24.56
N LEU A 7 -0.01 -0.88 -23.44
CA LEU A 7 0.71 -0.85 -22.17
C LEU A 7 1.08 -2.28 -21.78
N GLN A 8 2.33 -2.49 -21.38
CA GLN A 8 2.79 -3.81 -20.96
C GLN A 8 2.13 -4.21 -19.64
N LYS A 9 1.68 -5.46 -19.57
CA LYS A 9 1.22 -6.09 -18.33
C LYS A 9 2.42 -6.57 -17.55
N THR A 10 2.35 -6.45 -16.23
CA THR A 10 3.27 -7.09 -15.31
C THR A 10 3.01 -8.59 -15.31
N SER A 11 3.99 -9.40 -15.75
CA SER A 11 3.86 -10.85 -15.88
C SER A 11 4.52 -11.63 -14.73
N ARG A 12 5.14 -10.94 -13.78
CA ARG A 12 5.83 -11.52 -12.62
C ARG A 12 5.82 -10.58 -11.44
N ARG A 13 6.18 -11.07 -10.25
CA ARG A 13 6.33 -10.21 -9.06
C ARG A 13 7.44 -9.17 -9.27
N PRO A 14 7.35 -7.99 -8.63
CA PRO A 14 8.44 -7.03 -8.60
C PRO A 14 9.71 -7.64 -8.03
N LEU A 15 10.83 -7.42 -8.72
CA LEU A 15 12.17 -7.66 -8.22
C LEU A 15 12.52 -6.65 -7.12
N GLU A 16 13.59 -6.91 -6.38
CA GLU A 16 14.02 -6.04 -5.30
C GLU A 16 14.33 -4.61 -5.77
N GLU A 17 15.01 -4.46 -6.91
CA GLU A 17 15.31 -3.16 -7.53
C GLU A 17 14.04 -2.37 -7.91
N GLU A 18 13.03 -3.07 -8.43
CA GLU A 18 11.73 -2.47 -8.79
C GLU A 18 10.95 -2.05 -7.53
N ARG A 19 11.11 -2.76 -6.41
CA ARG A 19 10.51 -2.39 -5.12
C ARG A 19 11.17 -1.15 -4.53
N GLN A 20 12.50 -1.06 -4.65
CA GLN A 20 13.27 0.08 -4.15
C GLN A 20 12.99 1.36 -4.96
N SER A 21 12.65 1.22 -6.24
CA SER A 21 12.34 2.33 -7.15
C SER A 21 10.86 2.73 -7.19
N LEU A 22 10.00 2.19 -6.31
CA LEU A 22 8.60 2.60 -6.22
C LEU A 22 8.46 4.08 -5.87
N ALA A 23 7.79 4.83 -6.74
CA ALA A 23 7.59 6.27 -6.63
C ALA A 23 6.14 6.66 -6.95
N PRO A 24 5.69 7.88 -6.59
CA PRO A 24 4.41 8.41 -7.05
C PRO A 24 4.30 8.34 -8.58
N GLY A 25 3.13 7.96 -9.08
CA GLY A 25 2.87 7.74 -10.51
C GLY A 25 3.21 6.32 -10.99
N SER A 26 3.81 5.46 -10.15
CA SER A 26 4.05 4.06 -10.51
C SER A 26 2.71 3.32 -10.66
N VAL A 27 2.50 2.66 -11.79
CA VAL A 27 1.28 1.90 -12.08
C VAL A 27 1.64 0.50 -12.59
N PHE A 28 1.01 -0.51 -12.02
CA PHE A 28 1.17 -1.90 -12.42
C PHE A 28 -0.19 -2.51 -12.74
N VAL A 29 -0.27 -3.21 -13.86
CA VAL A 29 -1.46 -3.95 -14.27
C VAL A 29 -1.06 -5.39 -14.56
N TYR A 30 -1.72 -6.36 -13.94
CA TYR A 30 -1.44 -7.77 -14.18
C TYR A 30 -2.71 -8.60 -14.25
N ASP A 31 -2.64 -9.64 -15.06
CA ASP A 31 -3.62 -10.72 -15.07
C ASP A 31 -3.23 -11.72 -13.96
N GLU A 32 -4.16 -12.05 -13.07
CA GLU A 32 -3.89 -12.93 -11.92
C GLU A 32 -3.36 -14.31 -12.33
N ALA A 33 -3.95 -14.90 -13.37
CA ALA A 33 -3.63 -16.26 -13.81
C ALA A 33 -2.32 -16.28 -14.60
N GLU A 34 -2.15 -15.35 -15.54
CA GLU A 34 -0.93 -15.24 -16.37
C GLU A 34 0.30 -14.92 -15.53
N ALA A 35 0.19 -13.98 -14.58
CA ALA A 35 1.32 -13.58 -13.74
C ALA A 35 1.53 -14.51 -12.53
N GLY A 36 0.52 -15.33 -12.18
CA GLY A 36 0.53 -16.14 -10.96
C GLY A 36 0.51 -15.30 -9.66
N ILE A 37 -0.05 -14.09 -9.71
CA ILE A 37 -0.05 -13.13 -8.59
C ILE A 37 -1.47 -12.94 -8.07
N LYS A 38 -1.83 -13.61 -6.98
CA LYS A 38 -3.12 -13.37 -6.29
C LYS A 38 -3.11 -12.16 -5.37
N ARG A 39 -1.92 -11.79 -4.89
CA ARG A 39 -1.70 -10.67 -3.96
C ARG A 39 -0.41 -9.98 -4.33
N TRP A 40 -0.52 -8.69 -4.55
CA TRP A 40 0.62 -7.82 -4.78
C TRP A 40 1.46 -7.65 -3.50
N THR A 41 2.78 -7.76 -3.65
CA THR A 41 3.74 -7.68 -2.54
C THR A 41 4.92 -6.81 -2.97
N ASP A 42 5.04 -5.65 -2.34
CA ASP A 42 6.05 -4.62 -2.66
C ASP A 42 7.11 -4.44 -1.56
N GLY A 43 6.95 -5.11 -0.42
CA GLY A 43 7.89 -5.04 0.71
C GLY A 43 7.74 -3.81 1.62
N LYS A 44 6.82 -2.89 1.33
CA LYS A 44 6.52 -1.73 2.19
C LYS A 44 5.52 -2.10 3.29
N LEU A 45 5.54 -1.35 4.40
CA LEU A 45 4.55 -1.45 5.46
C LEU A 45 3.32 -0.61 5.10
N TRP A 46 2.15 -1.23 5.13
CA TRP A 46 0.90 -0.60 4.72
C TRP A 46 -0.12 -0.58 5.84
N SER A 47 -0.91 0.50 5.92
CA SER A 47 -2.07 0.58 6.80
C SER A 47 -3.09 -0.51 6.47
N PRO A 48 -4.03 -0.85 7.37
CA PRO A 48 -5.23 -1.57 6.99
C PRO A 48 -5.95 -0.85 5.82
N SER A 49 -6.62 -1.62 4.98
CA SER A 49 -7.33 -1.08 3.82
C SER A 49 -8.47 -0.15 4.24
N ARG A 50 -8.69 0.89 3.44
CA ARG A 50 -9.87 1.75 3.47
C ARG A 50 -10.55 1.71 2.10
N ILE A 51 -11.88 1.67 2.09
CA ILE A 51 -12.65 1.73 0.85
C ILE A 51 -12.70 3.19 0.39
N TYR A 52 -12.43 3.44 -0.90
CA TYR A 52 -12.55 4.74 -1.53
C TYR A 52 -13.08 4.57 -2.96
N GLY A 53 -14.39 4.75 -3.13
CA GLY A 53 -15.09 4.31 -4.33
C GLY A 53 -14.88 2.81 -4.56
N ASP A 54 -14.45 2.45 -5.76
CA ASP A 54 -14.15 1.07 -6.15
C ASP A 54 -12.72 0.62 -5.79
N PHE A 55 -11.94 1.48 -5.14
CA PHE A 55 -10.56 1.19 -4.77
C PHE A 55 -10.42 0.82 -3.29
N LEU A 56 -9.44 -0.04 -3.02
CA LEU A 56 -8.86 -0.20 -1.69
C LEU A 56 -7.63 0.70 -1.57
N LEU A 57 -7.62 1.54 -0.54
CA LEU A 57 -6.54 2.45 -0.20
C LEU A 57 -5.70 1.92 0.95
N TYR A 58 -4.39 2.10 0.81
CA TYR A 58 -3.38 1.80 1.81
C TYR A 58 -2.45 3.00 1.92
N GLN A 59 -2.15 3.44 3.14
CA GLN A 59 -1.15 4.48 3.38
C GLN A 59 0.12 3.84 3.93
N GLU A 60 1.29 4.28 3.45
CA GLU A 60 2.57 3.78 3.92
C GLU A 60 2.77 4.11 5.40
N LEU A 61 3.24 3.11 6.13
CA LEU A 61 3.55 3.20 7.54
C LEU A 61 5.05 3.34 7.71
N GLU A 62 5.43 4.13 8.71
CA GLU A 62 6.79 4.10 9.19
C GLU A 62 7.02 2.91 10.11
N SER A 63 6.04 2.60 10.96
CA SER A 63 6.14 1.47 11.88
C SER A 63 4.79 0.88 12.24
N ARG A 64 4.84 -0.39 12.65
CA ARG A 64 3.68 -1.14 13.14
C ARG A 64 4.05 -1.87 14.42
N LEU A 65 3.35 -1.54 15.50
CA LEU A 65 3.53 -2.11 16.83
C LEU A 65 2.41 -3.12 17.10
N ASN A 66 2.64 -4.38 16.74
CA ASN A 66 1.61 -5.42 16.77
C ASN A 66 1.04 -5.71 18.17
N HIS A 67 1.86 -5.55 19.21
CA HIS A 67 1.49 -5.89 20.59
C HIS A 67 0.83 -4.73 21.35
N ILE A 68 0.94 -3.50 20.83
CA ILE A 68 0.42 -2.30 21.49
C ILE A 68 -0.97 -1.98 20.93
N LYS A 69 -2.00 -2.23 21.74
CA LYS A 69 -3.42 -2.09 21.35
C LYS A 69 -4.12 -0.91 22.01
N LYS A 70 -3.41 -0.16 22.86
CA LYS A 70 -3.88 1.06 23.52
C LYS A 70 -2.78 2.12 23.44
N TYR A 71 -3.16 3.39 23.42
CA TYR A 71 -2.19 4.49 23.34
C TYR A 71 -1.36 4.58 24.63
N GLU A 72 -1.99 4.29 25.76
CA GLU A 72 -1.42 4.31 27.10
C GLU A 72 -0.39 3.18 27.35
N ASP A 73 -0.29 2.23 26.43
CA ASP A 73 0.72 1.15 26.46
C ASP A 73 1.94 1.48 25.58
N LEU A 74 1.93 2.60 24.84
CA LEU A 74 3.08 3.01 24.02
C LEU A 74 4.26 3.44 24.89
N ASP A 75 5.47 3.06 24.49
CA ASP A 75 6.70 3.58 25.07
C ASP A 75 6.74 5.11 25.02
N GLU A 76 7.27 5.74 26.08
CA GLU A 76 7.31 7.19 26.22
C GLU A 76 8.08 7.86 25.08
N ASN A 77 9.22 7.30 24.67
CA ASN A 77 10.00 7.82 23.55
C ASN A 77 9.21 7.78 22.24
N ILE A 78 8.39 6.74 22.04
CA ILE A 78 7.54 6.63 20.84
C ILE A 78 6.45 7.71 20.87
N ARG A 79 5.82 7.96 22.03
CA ARG A 79 4.80 9.01 22.15
C ARG A 79 5.37 10.40 21.92
N GLU A 80 6.51 10.71 22.55
CA GLU A 80 7.21 11.97 22.35
C GLU A 80 7.55 12.17 20.88
N ARG A 81 8.05 11.14 20.21
CA ARG A 81 8.37 11.19 18.77
C ARG A 81 7.12 11.44 17.92
N ILE A 82 6.01 10.76 18.20
CA ILE A 82 4.73 10.98 17.50
C ILE A 82 4.27 12.44 17.67
N GLN A 83 4.36 12.99 18.88
CA GLN A 83 3.95 14.37 19.17
C GLN A 83 4.89 15.39 18.53
N LYS A 84 6.20 15.24 18.72
CA LYS A 84 7.25 16.13 18.19
C LYS A 84 7.21 16.22 16.67
N GLU A 85 7.00 15.10 15.99
CA GLU A 85 6.94 15.03 14.53
C GLU A 85 5.51 15.16 13.97
N ASN A 86 4.53 15.43 14.83
CA ASN A 86 3.11 15.52 14.49
C ASN A 86 2.62 14.36 13.61
N LYS A 87 3.03 13.13 13.95
CA LYS A 87 2.73 11.93 13.15
C LYS A 87 1.30 11.50 13.34
N LYS A 88 0.64 11.19 12.22
CA LYS A 88 -0.63 10.46 12.26
C LYS A 88 -0.37 9.03 12.77
N PHE A 89 -1.22 8.55 13.67
CA PHE A 89 -1.21 7.18 14.13
C PHE A 89 -2.64 6.63 14.24
N HIS A 90 -2.77 5.31 14.30
CA HIS A 90 -4.04 4.62 14.53
C HIS A 90 -3.82 3.43 15.45
N VAL A 91 -4.55 3.39 16.56
CA VAL A 91 -4.53 2.28 17.51
C VAL A 91 -5.74 1.38 17.25
N SER A 92 -5.53 0.07 17.26
CA SER A 92 -6.60 -0.92 17.09
C SER A 92 -6.27 -2.24 17.79
N ASN A 93 -7.22 -3.17 17.78
CA ASN A 93 -7.01 -4.55 18.24
C ASN A 93 -5.92 -5.31 17.45
N LYS A 94 -5.55 -4.83 16.25
CA LYS A 94 -4.50 -5.41 15.40
C LYS A 94 -3.10 -4.80 15.63
N GLY A 95 -3.00 -3.92 16.64
CA GLY A 95 -1.80 -3.17 16.97
C GLY A 95 -1.95 -1.67 16.67
N THR A 96 -0.86 -0.95 16.90
CA THR A 96 -0.72 0.48 16.62
C THR A 96 0.05 0.69 15.31
N PHE A 97 -0.48 1.55 14.45
CA PHE A 97 0.05 1.87 13.14
C PHE A 97 0.49 3.34 13.14
N VAL A 98 1.78 3.60 12.90
CA VAL A 98 2.34 4.95 12.79
C VAL A 98 2.58 5.24 11.31
N TYR A 99 1.92 6.27 10.80
CA TYR A 99 1.94 6.61 9.37
C TYR A 99 3.21 7.40 9.04
N SER A 100 3.83 7.10 7.90
CA SER A 100 4.95 7.89 7.39
C SER A 100 4.45 9.24 6.88
N ASN A 101 5.07 10.37 7.24
CA ASN A 101 4.65 11.70 6.77
C ASN A 101 4.88 11.90 5.26
N GLU A 102 6.01 11.38 4.75
CA GLU A 102 6.42 11.44 3.33
C GLU A 102 6.17 10.12 2.58
N GLY A 103 5.30 9.27 3.11
CA GLY A 103 5.03 7.94 2.57
C GLY A 103 4.10 7.95 1.35
N LEU A 104 4.11 6.84 0.61
CA LEU A 104 3.22 6.62 -0.53
C LEU A 104 1.79 6.28 -0.09
N VAL A 105 0.86 6.49 -1.01
CA VAL A 105 -0.48 5.92 -0.99
C VAL A 105 -0.56 4.86 -2.07
N LYS A 106 -1.01 3.66 -1.72
CA LYS A 106 -1.29 2.58 -2.68
C LYS A 106 -2.80 2.43 -2.86
N LYS A 107 -3.27 2.54 -4.10
CA LYS A 107 -4.63 2.20 -4.52
C LYS A 107 -4.60 0.87 -5.25
N THR A 108 -5.57 0.01 -4.95
CA THR A 108 -5.73 -1.26 -5.66
C THR A 108 -7.18 -1.43 -6.09
N ILE A 109 -7.37 -1.94 -7.30
CA ILE A 109 -8.67 -2.37 -7.83
C ILE A 109 -8.49 -3.68 -8.58
N SER A 110 -9.52 -4.51 -8.55
CA SER A 110 -9.58 -5.76 -9.33
C SER A 110 -10.86 -5.77 -10.14
N ALA A 111 -10.80 -6.25 -11.37
CA ALA A 111 -11.96 -6.38 -12.25
C ALA A 111 -11.92 -7.72 -12.98
N ASN A 112 -13.09 -8.33 -13.15
CA ASN A 112 -13.23 -9.48 -14.04
C ASN A 112 -13.41 -8.97 -15.47
N VAL A 113 -12.51 -9.38 -16.36
CA VAL A 113 -12.52 -9.03 -17.78
C VAL A 113 -12.42 -10.34 -18.57
N GLU A 114 -13.48 -10.68 -19.30
CA GLU A 114 -13.52 -11.85 -20.20
C GLU A 114 -13.18 -13.18 -19.48
N GLY A 115 -13.57 -13.30 -18.19
CA GLY A 115 -13.35 -14.50 -17.38
C GLY A 115 -12.02 -14.54 -16.65
N SER A 116 -11.15 -13.53 -16.83
CA SER A 116 -9.91 -13.39 -16.06
C SER A 116 -9.94 -12.20 -15.10
N ILE A 117 -9.30 -12.33 -13.94
CA ILE A 117 -9.19 -11.26 -12.95
C ILE A 117 -7.96 -10.40 -13.29
N GLN A 118 -8.21 -9.16 -13.69
CA GLN A 118 -7.20 -8.13 -13.85
C GLN A 118 -7.05 -7.35 -12.55
N HIS A 119 -5.82 -7.05 -12.16
CA HIS A 119 -5.50 -6.23 -11.01
C HIS A 119 -4.75 -4.99 -11.47
N MET A 120 -5.05 -3.85 -10.85
CA MET A 120 -4.32 -2.61 -11.04
C MET A 120 -3.84 -2.08 -9.68
N ILE A 121 -2.55 -1.76 -9.60
CA ILE A 121 -1.89 -1.18 -8.44
C ILE A 121 -1.37 0.20 -8.84
N ILE A 122 -1.72 1.21 -8.08
CA ILE A 122 -1.32 2.60 -8.32
C ILE A 122 -0.64 3.12 -7.06
N TYR A 123 0.50 3.77 -7.22
CA TYR A 123 1.19 4.50 -6.17
C TYR A 123 1.06 6.00 -6.41
N GLU A 124 0.63 6.71 -5.39
CA GLU A 124 0.47 8.15 -5.39
C GLU A 124 1.25 8.74 -4.23
N ASP A 125 1.50 10.05 -4.30
CA ASP A 125 1.95 10.78 -3.13
C ASP A 125 0.81 10.85 -2.08
N LYS A 126 1.16 11.28 -0.87
CA LYS A 126 0.19 11.44 0.20
C LYS A 126 -0.78 12.61 -0.03
N GLN A 127 -0.49 13.50 -0.96
CA GLN A 127 -1.29 14.70 -1.28
C GLN A 127 -2.30 14.44 -2.41
N GLY A 128 -2.26 13.27 -3.04
CA GLY A 128 -3.12 12.92 -4.16
C GLY A 128 -2.87 13.76 -5.41
N LYS A 129 -1.64 14.27 -5.61
CA LYS A 129 -1.25 15.03 -6.81
C LYS A 129 -0.58 14.15 -7.85
#